data_AF-A0A015JFS5-F1
#
_entry.id   AF-A0A015JFS5-F1
#
_cell.length_a   1.000
_cell.length_b   1.000
_cell.length_c   1.000
_cell.angle_alpha   90.00
_cell.angle_beta   90.00
_cell.angle_gamma   90.00
#
_symmetry.space_group_name_H-M   'P 1'
#
loop_
_entity.id
_entity.type
_entity.pdbx_description
1 polymer ?
#
loop_
_entity_poly.entity_id
_entity_poly.type
_entity_poly.pdbx_seq_one_letter_code
_entity_poly.pdbx_strand_id
1 'polypeptide(L)'
;MEKFDKKINLGEVTGKRKDDIIKIIKSYKEIFEYDEEKLGKVNTVKHKIEIRKGQEPIAQKRYKETEEKGKFIKKEIEQLLKMGKIRKSWSPWA
;
A
#
# COMPACT_ATOMS: atom_id res chain seq x y z
N MET A 1 -11.98 -18.18 -9.06
CA MET A 1 -10.91 -17.67 -9.95
C MET A 1 -10.18 -16.57 -9.22
N GLU A 2 -8.85 -16.62 -9.18
CA GLU A 2 -8.05 -15.73 -8.35
C GLU A 2 -8.11 -14.27 -8.84
N LYS A 3 -8.06 -13.27 -7.94
CA LYS A 3 -8.05 -11.83 -8.33
C LYS A 3 -6.97 -11.53 -9.37
N PHE A 4 -5.81 -12.17 -9.22
CA PHE A 4 -4.66 -12.07 -10.11
C PHE A 4 -4.95 -12.55 -11.54
N ASP A 5 -5.63 -13.69 -11.69
CA ASP A 5 -5.94 -14.27 -13.01
C ASP A 5 -6.77 -13.31 -13.88
N LYS A 6 -7.67 -12.53 -13.25
CA LYS A 6 -8.52 -11.55 -13.93
C LYS A 6 -7.74 -10.36 -14.48
N LYS A 7 -6.53 -10.11 -13.97
CA LYS A 7 -5.67 -8.98 -14.37
C LYS A 7 -4.68 -9.35 -15.47
N ILE A 8 -4.51 -10.63 -15.78
CA ILE A 8 -3.61 -11.08 -16.85
C ILE A 8 -4.27 -10.79 -18.21
N ASN A 9 -3.68 -9.88 -18.98
CA ASN A 9 -4.08 -9.59 -20.36
C ASN A 9 -2.85 -9.74 -21.27
N LEU A 10 -2.90 -10.71 -22.19
CA LEU A 10 -1.79 -11.06 -23.08
C LEU A 10 -2.02 -10.67 -24.55
N GLY A 11 -3.13 -10.00 -24.87
CA GLY A 11 -3.47 -9.69 -26.26
C GLY A 11 -3.53 -10.93 -27.16
N GLU A 12 -3.11 -10.77 -28.42
CA GLU A 12 -3.10 -11.82 -29.45
C GLU A 12 -1.89 -12.75 -29.31
N VAL A 13 -1.84 -13.53 -28.22
CA VAL A 13 -0.90 -14.64 -28.05
C VAL A 13 -1.67 -15.94 -27.96
N THR A 14 -1.30 -16.93 -28.78
CA THR A 14 -2.04 -18.19 -28.92
C THR A 14 -1.18 -19.42 -28.67
N GLY A 15 -1.85 -20.54 -28.43
CA GLY A 15 -1.23 -21.86 -28.26
C GLY A 15 -0.25 -21.93 -27.09
N LYS A 16 0.72 -22.84 -27.21
CA LYS A 16 1.72 -23.16 -26.19
C LYS A 16 2.45 -21.93 -25.62
N ARG A 17 2.71 -20.93 -26.48
CA ARG A 17 3.37 -19.68 -26.08
C ARG A 17 2.57 -18.89 -25.05
N LYS A 18 1.23 -18.91 -25.16
CA LYS A 18 0.35 -18.26 -24.18
C LYS A 18 0.48 -18.94 -22.82
N ASP A 19 0.45 -20.27 -22.81
CA ASP A 19 0.50 -21.06 -21.59
C ASP A 19 1.83 -20.89 -20.85
N ASP A 20 2.94 -20.87 -21.59
CA ASP A 20 4.28 -20.64 -21.04
C ASP A 20 4.39 -19.25 -20.39
N ILE A 21 3.84 -18.20 -21.03
CA ILE A 21 3.83 -16.84 -20.48
C ILE A 21 2.95 -16.76 -19.22
N ILE A 22 1.75 -17.35 -19.24
CA ILE A 22 0.87 -17.39 -18.06
C ILE A 22 1.58 -18.09 -16.89
N LYS A 23 2.29 -19.19 -17.17
CA LYS A 23 3.03 -19.94 -16.15
C LYS A 23 4.11 -19.09 -15.48
N ILE A 24 4.87 -18.32 -16.27
CA ILE A 24 5.90 -17.39 -15.75
C ILE A 24 5.26 -16.26 -14.95
N ILE A 25 4.20 -15.64 -15.47
CA ILE A 25 3.52 -14.54 -14.74
C ILE A 25 3.00 -15.03 -13.39
N LYS A 26 2.43 -16.24 -13.34
CA LYS A 26 1.97 -16.87 -12.10
C LYS A 26 3.11 -17.24 -11.15
N SER A 27 4.29 -17.62 -11.66
CA SER A 27 5.43 -17.94 -10.80
C SER A 27 6.05 -16.72 -10.12
N TYR A 28 5.80 -15.52 -10.64
CA TYR A 28 6.24 -14.24 -10.06
C TYR A 28 5.10 -13.37 -9.55
N LYS A 29 3.95 -14.00 -9.26
CA LYS A 29 2.73 -13.32 -8.81
C LYS A 29 2.99 -12.42 -7.59
N GLU A 30 3.91 -12.80 -6.71
CA GLU A 30 4.33 -12.07 -5.51
C GLU A 30 4.95 -10.69 -5.80
N ILE A 31 5.51 -10.47 -6.99
CA ILE A 31 6.17 -9.19 -7.35
C ILE A 31 5.16 -8.17 -7.91
N PHE A 32 4.06 -8.65 -8.52
CA PHE A 32 3.05 -7.76 -9.10
C PHE A 32 2.12 -7.16 -8.04
N GLU A 33 1.82 -5.87 -8.23
CA GLU A 33 0.73 -5.17 -7.56
C GLU A 33 -0.54 -5.31 -8.41
N TYR A 34 -1.53 -6.09 -7.92
CA TYR A 34 -2.72 -6.44 -8.72
C TYR A 34 -4.04 -6.37 -7.96
N ASP A 35 -3.99 -6.26 -6.63
CA ASP A 35 -5.17 -6.21 -5.77
C ASP A 35 -5.24 -4.97 -4.89
N GLU A 36 -4.30 -4.02 -5.03
CA GLU A 36 -4.17 -2.80 -4.23
C GLU A 36 -3.98 -3.08 -2.73
N GLU A 37 -3.89 -4.35 -2.33
CA GLU A 37 -3.74 -4.80 -0.95
C GLU A 37 -2.27 -5.15 -0.66
N LYS A 38 -1.46 -5.37 -1.71
CA LYS A 38 -0.05 -5.64 -1.54
C LYS A 38 0.75 -4.38 -1.24
N LEU A 39 1.76 -4.59 -0.40
CA LEU A 39 2.74 -3.58 -0.06
C LEU A 39 3.90 -3.68 -1.04
N GLY A 40 4.12 -2.63 -1.82
CA GLY A 40 5.44 -2.31 -2.39
C GLY A 40 6.40 -1.85 -1.28
N LYS A 41 6.69 -2.71 -0.29
CA LYS A 41 7.57 -2.39 0.84
C LYS A 41 8.79 -3.28 0.83
N VAL A 42 9.94 -2.63 0.90
CA VAL A 42 11.24 -3.29 1.11
C VAL A 42 11.65 -3.08 2.57
N ASN A 43 12.05 -4.16 3.24
CA ASN A 43 12.48 -4.11 4.65
C ASN A 43 14.01 -3.96 4.81
N THR A 44 14.76 -3.82 3.72
CA THR A 44 16.23 -3.77 3.74
C THR A 44 16.79 -2.40 4.06
N VAL A 45 16.03 -1.31 3.85
CA VAL A 45 16.48 0.06 4.09
C VAL A 45 15.49 0.78 4.99
N LYS A 46 16.01 1.57 5.93
CA LYS A 46 15.23 2.48 6.78
C LYS A 46 15.78 3.89 6.60
N HIS A 47 14.90 4.83 6.28
CA HIS A 47 15.27 6.24 6.21
C HIS A 47 15.19 6.89 7.59
N LYS A 48 16.17 7.74 7.89
CA LYS A 48 16.16 8.63 9.05
C LYS A 48 15.82 10.03 8.58
N ILE A 49 14.82 10.65 9.20
CA ILE A 49 14.52 12.07 9.00
C ILE A 49 15.37 12.83 10.01
N GLU A 50 16.24 13.73 9.53
CA GLU A 50 17.04 14.58 10.38
C GLU A 50 16.28 15.84 10.78
N ILE A 51 16.34 16.16 12.06
CA ILE A 51 15.68 17.35 12.63
C ILE A 51 16.78 18.36 12.97
N ARG A 52 16.51 19.65 12.72
CA ARG A 52 17.42 20.74 13.10
C ARG A 52 17.77 20.68 14.58
N LYS A 53 19.02 20.99 14.91
CA LYS A 53 19.49 21.03 16.31
C LYS A 53 18.63 22.03 17.12
N GLY A 54 18.15 21.59 18.28
CA GLY A 54 17.33 22.41 19.18
C GLY A 54 15.84 22.50 18.80
N GLN A 55 15.40 21.81 17.75
CA GLN A 55 13.98 21.77 17.41
C GLN A 55 13.22 20.83 18.34
N GLU A 56 12.22 21.37 19.02
CA GLU A 56 11.28 20.60 19.86
C GLU A 56 10.06 20.11 19.06
N PRO A 57 9.39 19.04 19.52
CA PRO A 57 8.14 18.58 18.95
C PRO A 57 7.04 19.65 18.96
N ILE A 58 6.26 19.72 17.89
CA ILE A 58 5.13 20.64 17.77
C ILE A 58 3.84 19.81 17.76
N ALA A 59 3.12 19.77 18.88
CA ALA A 59 1.82 19.10 18.96
C ALA A 59 0.72 20.04 18.46
N GLN A 60 0.03 19.65 17.39
CA GLN A 60 -1.06 20.44 16.81
C GLN A 60 -2.40 19.75 16.99
N LYS A 61 -3.39 20.50 17.46
CA LYS A 61 -4.76 19.99 17.60
C LYS A 61 -5.34 19.69 16.21
N ARG A 62 -5.89 18.48 16.05
CA ARG A 62 -6.62 18.08 14.84
C ARG A 62 -7.79 19.04 14.58
N TYR A 63 -7.92 19.47 13.32
CA TYR A 63 -9.07 20.25 12.86
C TYR A 63 -10.38 19.45 12.98
N LYS A 64 -11.49 20.17 13.18
CA LYS A 64 -12.82 19.56 13.15
C LYS A 64 -13.17 19.23 11.70
N GLU A 65 -13.60 18.00 11.49
CA GLU A 65 -14.10 17.53 10.20
C GLU A 65 -15.62 17.45 10.21
N THR A 66 -16.23 17.57 9.03
CA THR A 66 -17.64 17.24 8.85
C THR A 66 -17.85 15.74 8.98
N GLU A 67 -19.07 15.32 9.29
CA GLU A 67 -19.38 13.89 9.47
C GLU A 67 -19.09 13.08 8.19
N GLU A 68 -19.47 13.61 7.03
CA GLU A 68 -19.23 12.97 5.73
C GLU A 68 -17.73 12.75 5.46
N LYS A 69 -16.91 13.78 5.69
CA LYS A 69 -15.45 13.67 5.57
C LYS A 69 -14.88 12.69 6.60
N GLY A 70 -15.40 12.70 7.82
CA GLY A 70 -15.02 11.76 8.87
C GLY A 70 -15.22 10.29 8.48
N LYS A 71 -16.36 9.97 7.83
CA LYS A 71 -16.65 8.62 7.32
C LYS A 71 -15.64 8.18 6.26
N PHE A 72 -15.30 9.07 5.32
CA PHE A 72 -14.30 8.78 4.29
C PHE A 72 -12.91 8.56 4.88
N ILE A 73 -12.45 9.47 5.76
CA ILE A 73 -11.15 9.37 6.42
C ILE A 73 -11.03 8.06 7.21
N LYS A 74 -12.09 7.67 7.92
CA LYS A 74 -12.10 6.42 8.70
C LYS A 74 -11.90 5.20 7.82
N LYS A 75 -12.62 5.13 6.69
CA LYS A 75 -12.49 4.04 5.71
C LYS A 75 -11.05 3.94 5.17
N GLU A 76 -10.46 5.07 4.81
CA GLU A 76 -9.08 5.12 4.30
C GLU A 76 -8.08 4.67 5.37
N ILE A 77 -8.22 5.12 6.63
CA ILE A 77 -7.39 4.68 7.75
C ILE A 77 -7.46 3.17 7.93
N GLU A 78 -8.66 2.59 7.89
CA GLU A 78 -8.86 1.14 8.00
C GLU A 78 -8.17 0.38 6.86
N GLN A 79 -8.27 0.86 5.63
CA GLN A 79 -7.58 0.29 4.47
C GLN A 79 -6.06 0.36 4.62
N LEU A 80 -5.50 1.53 4.96
CA LEU A 80 -4.06 1.70 5.14
C LEU A 80 -3.50 0.88 6.31
N LEU A 81 -4.28 0.69 7.38
CA LEU A 81 -3.93 -0.20 8.49
C LEU A 81 -3.94 -1.67 8.04
N LYS A 82 -4.97 -2.11 7.30
CA LYS A 82 -5.06 -3.47 6.74
C LYS A 82 -3.88 -3.75 5.81
N MET A 83 -3.51 -2.77 4.99
CA MET A 83 -2.33 -2.82 4.12
C MET A 83 -1.01 -2.72 4.89
N GLY A 84 -0.99 -2.43 6.19
CA GLY A 84 0.27 -2.25 6.95
C GLY A 84 1.12 -1.05 6.53
N LYS A 85 0.53 -0.07 5.82
CA LYS A 85 1.19 1.19 5.41
C LYS A 85 1.35 2.15 6.59
N ILE A 86 0.40 2.15 7.52
CA ILE A 86 0.43 2.93 8.76
C ILE A 86 0.28 2.02 9.97
N ARG A 87 0.58 2.55 11.16
CA ARG A 87 0.42 1.85 12.44
C ARG A 87 -0.04 2.82 13.52
N LYS A 88 -0.70 2.28 14.56
CA LYS A 88 -0.96 3.05 15.78
C LYS A 88 0.37 3.42 16.44
N SER A 89 0.47 4.65 16.91
CA SER A 89 1.63 5.16 17.64
C SER A 89 1.21 6.30 18.57
N TRP A 90 2.06 6.60 19.54
CA TRP A 90 1.94 7.76 20.41
C TRP A 90 3.21 8.61 20.23
N SER A 91 3.05 9.90 19.96
CA SER A 91 4.15 10.78 19.54
C SER A 91 3.97 12.17 20.16
N PRO A 92 5.03 12.82 20.65
CA PRO A 92 4.97 14.20 21.11
C PRO A 92 4.74 15.22 19.97
N TRP A 93 4.77 14.77 18.71
CA TRP A 93 4.56 15.60 17.52
C TRP A 93 3.09 15.75 17.10
N ALA A 94 2.13 15.17 17.84
CA ALA A 94 0.71 15.21 17.50
C ALA A 94 -0.19 15.09 18.74
#